data_AF-A0A1H8U9E7-F1
#
_entry.id   AF-A0A1H8U9E7-F1
#
_cell.length_a   1.000
_cell.length_b   1.000
_cell.length_c   1.000
_cell.angle_alpha   90.00
_cell.angle_beta   90.00
_cell.angle_gamma   90.00
#
_symmetry.space_group_name_H-M   'P 1'
#
loop_
_entity.id
_entity.type
_entity.pdbx_description
1 polymer ?
#
loop_
_entity_poly.entity_id
_entity_poly.type
_entity_poly.pdbx_seq_one_letter_code
_entity_poly.pdbx_strand_id
1 'polypeptide(L)'
;MSDTDTAQRAEDLPDDIGPLHQTSGFAEPAKTPEHGDLEIGLKNGDGYLKLVPFPDSEVMEFTIPRDAVTEFVAKRSEQHPLPTVPDGFGGKRAAPDAWNGGHVRHTGGGLYCRIWRQQIDNGTLEVAYSVPGCMGVTLGQYDTGNAWGGEIDSIQVAEQTDDACADAACRLMRAVDEGVYDAQIE
;
A
#
# COMPACT_ATOMS: atom_id res chain seq x y z
N MET A 1 8.83 41.03 27.35
CA MET A 1 9.43 40.05 28.29
C MET A 1 8.36 39.02 28.55
N SER A 2 8.46 37.74 28.26
CA SER A 2 9.43 36.87 27.57
C SER A 2 8.59 35.61 27.21
N ASP A 3 8.59 35.16 25.97
CA ASP A 3 9.32 33.98 25.48
C ASP A 3 8.82 32.61 25.99
N THR A 4 8.32 31.84 25.02
CA THR A 4 8.44 30.38 24.79
C THR A 4 8.34 29.41 25.96
N ASP A 5 7.38 28.47 25.86
CA ASP A 5 7.73 27.05 25.97
C ASP A 5 6.68 26.16 25.27
N THR A 6 7.08 25.50 24.18
CA THR A 6 6.29 24.44 23.53
C THR A 6 7.29 23.43 22.99
N ALA A 7 7.85 22.64 23.89
CA ALA A 7 8.66 21.48 23.54
C ALA A 7 8.61 20.44 24.66
N GLN A 8 7.55 19.63 24.70
CA GLN A 8 7.65 18.33 25.39
C GLN A 8 6.53 17.37 25.00
N ARG A 9 6.88 16.40 24.14
CA ARG A 9 6.45 14.99 24.22
C ARG A 9 7.13 14.20 23.10
N ALA A 10 8.39 13.87 23.36
CA ALA A 10 9.14 12.86 22.63
C ALA A 10 9.82 11.95 23.67
N GLU A 11 9.01 11.26 24.47
CA GLU A 11 9.48 10.24 25.41
C GLU A 11 8.46 9.11 25.37
N ASP A 12 8.74 8.11 24.54
CA ASP A 12 8.25 6.72 24.64
C ASP A 12 8.88 5.89 23.49
N LEU A 13 10.22 5.91 23.40
CA LEU A 13 10.96 4.91 22.64
C LEU A 13 11.51 3.87 23.63
N PRO A 14 11.34 2.56 23.39
CA PRO A 14 11.80 1.54 24.31
C PRO A 14 13.33 1.51 24.41
N ASP A 15 13.83 1.53 25.65
CA ASP A 15 15.25 1.59 26.05
C ASP A 15 16.09 0.34 25.71
N ASP A 16 15.57 -0.63 24.96
CA ASP A 16 16.24 -1.93 24.77
C ASP A 16 16.46 -2.23 23.29
N ILE A 17 17.31 -1.43 22.66
CA ILE A 17 18.06 -1.87 21.48
C ILE A 17 19.38 -2.42 22.03
N GLY A 18 19.46 -3.75 22.12
CA GLY A 18 20.67 -4.45 22.56
C GLY A 18 21.93 -3.97 21.83
N PRO A 19 23.13 -4.24 22.39
CA PRO A 19 24.36 -3.57 21.97
C PRO A 19 24.57 -3.74 20.46
N LEU A 20 24.47 -2.63 19.73
CA LEU A 20 24.97 -2.53 18.37
C LEU A 20 26.45 -2.92 18.44
N HIS A 21 26.78 -4.07 17.88
CA HIS A 21 28.15 -4.50 17.71
C HIS A 21 28.90 -3.35 17.00
N GLN A 22 29.77 -2.66 17.74
CA GLN A 22 30.72 -1.70 17.17
C GLN A 22 31.63 -2.46 16.21
N THR A 23 31.27 -2.49 14.94
CA THR A 23 32.19 -2.82 13.85
C THR A 23 33.11 -1.62 13.68
N SER A 24 34.31 -1.75 14.25
CA SER A 24 35.57 -1.13 13.84
C SER A 24 35.51 0.07 12.88
N GLY A 25 35.86 1.25 13.40
CA GLY A 25 36.58 2.30 12.69
C GLY A 25 35.93 2.88 11.44
N PHE A 26 35.00 3.82 11.62
CA PHE A 26 34.71 4.79 10.56
C PHE A 26 35.84 5.81 10.49
N ALA A 27 36.64 5.74 9.44
CA ALA A 27 37.51 6.86 9.06
C ALA A 27 36.68 7.82 8.19
N GLU A 28 36.56 9.07 8.61
CA GLU A 28 36.00 10.12 7.75
C GLU A 28 36.86 10.26 6.48
N PRO A 29 36.27 10.19 5.28
CA PRO A 29 37.03 10.43 4.05
C PRO A 29 37.53 11.87 4.04
N ALA A 30 38.82 12.05 3.75
CA ALA A 30 39.51 13.35 3.78
C ALA A 30 38.99 14.37 2.74
N LYS A 31 38.07 13.98 1.85
CA LYS A 31 37.39 14.84 0.88
C LYS A 31 35.96 14.38 0.64
N THR A 32 35.04 15.34 0.49
CA THR A 32 33.68 15.10 0.00
C THR A 32 33.72 14.67 -1.47
N PRO A 33 33.14 13.53 -1.87
CA PRO A 33 33.04 13.13 -3.27
C PRO A 33 32.26 14.16 -4.08
N GLU A 34 32.71 14.47 -5.30
CA GLU A 34 31.93 15.32 -6.20
C GLU A 34 30.67 14.59 -6.71
N HIS A 35 30.73 13.28 -6.98
CA HIS A 35 29.56 12.43 -7.26
C HIS A 35 29.86 10.96 -6.88
N GLY A 36 29.01 10.36 -6.04
CA GLY A 36 28.96 8.91 -5.83
C GLY A 36 27.73 8.32 -6.54
N ASP A 37 27.77 7.02 -6.85
CA ASP A 37 26.66 6.30 -7.48
C ASP A 37 26.00 5.32 -6.50
N LEU A 38 24.67 5.21 -6.58
CA LEU A 38 23.86 4.28 -5.80
C LEU A 38 22.93 3.56 -6.76
N GLU A 39 23.13 2.26 -6.87
CA GLU A 39 22.31 1.37 -7.67
C GLU A 39 21.52 0.45 -6.74
N ILE A 40 20.21 0.41 -6.90
CA ILE A 40 19.31 -0.46 -6.15
C ILE A 40 18.51 -1.26 -7.18
N GLY A 41 18.47 -2.58 -7.00
CA GLY A 41 17.72 -3.40 -7.94
C GLY A 41 17.56 -4.85 -7.51
N LEU A 42 17.15 -5.66 -8.48
CA LEU A 42 17.01 -7.10 -8.36
C LEU A 42 18.04 -7.79 -9.25
N LYS A 43 18.73 -8.80 -8.71
CA LYS A 43 19.71 -9.61 -9.43
C LYS A 43 19.52 -11.07 -9.04
N ASN A 44 19.21 -11.91 -10.02
CA ASN A 44 18.90 -13.34 -9.82
C ASN A 44 17.76 -13.61 -8.81
N GLY A 45 16.83 -12.66 -8.66
CA GLY A 45 15.71 -12.76 -7.73
C GLY A 45 15.98 -12.22 -6.32
N ASP A 46 17.24 -11.90 -6.01
CA ASP A 46 17.64 -11.25 -4.75
C ASP A 46 17.70 -9.73 -4.92
N GLY A 47 17.48 -9.00 -3.83
CA GLY A 47 17.71 -7.56 -3.81
C GLY A 47 19.21 -7.28 -3.73
N TYR A 48 19.67 -6.22 -4.40
CA TYR A 48 21.01 -5.72 -4.18
C TYR A 48 21.02 -4.20 -4.02
N LEU A 49 22.02 -3.74 -3.28
CA LEU A 49 22.36 -2.34 -3.12
C LEU A 49 23.84 -2.20 -3.40
N LYS A 50 24.19 -1.39 -4.40
CA LYS A 50 25.56 -1.17 -4.84
C LYS A 50 25.90 0.30 -4.69
N LEU A 51 26.96 0.58 -3.93
CA LEU A 51 27.46 1.91 -3.66
C LEU A 51 28.83 2.08 -4.32
N VAL A 52 28.99 3.18 -5.06
CA VAL A 52 30.27 3.64 -5.60
C VAL A 52 30.54 5.01 -5.00
N PRO A 53 31.22 5.11 -3.85
CA PRO A 53 31.36 6.38 -3.14
C PRO A 53 32.09 7.48 -3.94
N PHE A 54 33.07 7.09 -4.74
CA PHE A 54 33.84 7.97 -5.63
C PHE A 54 34.13 7.30 -6.97
N PRO A 55 34.33 8.06 -8.05
CA PRO A 55 34.96 7.54 -9.26
C PRO A 55 36.29 6.86 -8.89
N ASP A 56 36.52 5.65 -9.42
CA ASP A 56 37.70 4.81 -9.15
C ASP A 56 37.83 4.22 -7.72
N SER A 57 36.79 4.32 -6.89
CA SER A 57 36.74 3.62 -5.59
C SER A 57 36.30 2.15 -5.70
N GLU A 58 36.61 1.38 -4.66
CA GLU A 58 36.08 0.02 -4.53
C GLU A 58 34.55 0.05 -4.43
N VAL A 59 33.91 -0.80 -5.23
CA VAL A 59 32.46 -0.95 -5.26
C VAL A 59 32.03 -1.79 -4.06
N MET A 60 31.11 -1.24 -3.25
CA MET A 60 30.49 -1.99 -2.17
C MET A 60 29.15 -2.54 -2.65
N GLU A 61 29.01 -3.87 -2.77
CA GLU A 61 27.77 -4.55 -3.15
C GLU A 61 27.21 -5.33 -1.95
N PHE A 62 26.00 -5.00 -1.54
CA PHE A 62 25.22 -5.72 -0.54
C PHE A 62 24.14 -6.52 -1.26
N THR A 63 24.06 -7.83 -0.98
CA THR A 63 22.97 -8.68 -1.46
C THR A 63 22.02 -8.98 -0.31
N ILE A 64 20.73 -8.83 -0.56
CA ILE A 64 19.64 -9.16 0.36
C ILE A 64 18.93 -10.38 -0.24
N PRO A 65 19.18 -11.59 0.30
CA PRO A 65 18.54 -12.80 -0.21
C PRO A 65 17.03 -12.72 -0.09
N ARG A 66 16.31 -13.13 -1.14
CA ARG A 66 14.85 -13.14 -1.15
C ARG A 66 14.27 -13.97 0.00
N ASP A 67 14.91 -15.08 0.33
CA ASP A 67 14.47 -15.95 1.42
C ASP A 67 14.57 -15.24 2.77
N ALA A 68 15.61 -14.43 2.99
CA ALA A 68 15.74 -13.63 4.21
C ALA A 68 14.67 -12.54 4.31
N VAL A 69 14.31 -11.90 3.18
CA VAL A 69 13.17 -10.96 3.13
C VAL A 69 11.87 -11.68 3.43
N THR A 70 11.65 -12.85 2.82
CA THR A 70 10.44 -13.65 2.99
C THR A 70 10.29 -14.11 4.43
N GLU A 71 11.36 -14.59 5.06
CA GLU A 71 11.39 -14.99 6.46
C GLU A 71 11.13 -13.80 7.40
N PHE A 72 11.74 -12.65 7.13
CA PHE A 72 11.49 -11.42 7.87
C PHE A 72 10.02 -10.99 7.79
N VAL A 73 9.44 -11.00 6.57
CA VAL A 73 8.03 -10.66 6.36
C VAL A 73 7.11 -11.65 7.07
N ALA A 74 7.41 -12.95 7.03
CA ALA A 74 6.64 -13.97 7.73
C ALA A 74 6.65 -13.75 9.25
N LYS A 75 7.85 -13.61 9.85
CA LYS A 75 8.01 -13.32 11.28
C LYS A 75 7.30 -12.04 11.70
N ARG A 76 7.41 -10.97 10.90
CA ARG A 76 6.73 -9.71 11.19
C ARG A 76 5.21 -9.85 11.11
N SER A 77 4.70 -10.65 10.17
CA SER A 77 3.26 -10.92 10.02
C SER A 77 2.70 -11.73 11.20
N GLU A 78 3.50 -12.62 11.78
CA GLU A 78 3.13 -13.35 13.01
C GLU A 78 3.07 -12.42 14.24
N GLN A 79 4.00 -11.47 14.34
CA GLN A 79 4.05 -10.51 15.45
C GLN A 79 2.99 -9.40 15.34
N HIS A 80 2.60 -9.06 14.11
CA HIS A 80 1.62 -8.04 13.81
C HIS A 80 0.53 -8.63 12.92
N PRO A 81 -0.37 -9.44 13.50
CA PRO A 81 -1.48 -10.01 12.74
C PRO A 81 -2.32 -8.88 12.14
N LEU A 82 -2.89 -9.15 10.97
CA LEU A 82 -3.86 -8.23 10.39
C LEU A 82 -5.00 -7.99 11.40
N PRO A 83 -5.50 -6.75 11.51
CA PRO A 83 -6.66 -6.47 12.36
C PRO A 83 -7.83 -7.39 11.98
N THR A 84 -8.73 -7.71 12.89
CA THR A 84 -9.89 -8.53 12.52
C THR A 84 -10.81 -7.78 11.56
N VAL A 85 -11.44 -8.50 10.64
CA VAL A 85 -12.50 -7.93 9.80
C VAL A 85 -13.58 -7.35 10.73
N PRO A 86 -14.10 -6.13 10.47
CA PRO A 86 -15.16 -5.54 11.29
C PRO A 86 -16.39 -6.45 11.42
N ASP A 87 -16.97 -6.51 12.62
CA ASP A 87 -18.14 -7.32 12.92
C ASP A 87 -19.30 -7.00 11.96
N GLY A 88 -19.95 -8.05 11.44
CA GLY A 88 -21.06 -7.92 10.48
C GLY A 88 -20.64 -7.74 9.02
N PHE A 89 -19.36 -7.54 8.71
CA PHE A 89 -18.89 -7.29 7.34
C PHE A 89 -18.24 -8.50 6.64
N GLY A 90 -17.99 -9.61 7.34
CA GLY A 90 -17.28 -10.79 6.81
C GLY A 90 -18.00 -11.55 5.67
N GLY A 91 -19.28 -11.26 5.41
CA GLY A 91 -20.03 -11.87 4.32
C GLY A 91 -19.60 -11.38 2.94
N LYS A 92 -19.75 -12.22 1.90
CA LYS A 92 -19.59 -11.81 0.50
C LYS A 92 -20.88 -11.16 0.00
N ARG A 93 -20.78 -10.07 -0.78
CA ARG A 93 -21.93 -9.47 -1.48
C ARG A 93 -22.00 -9.96 -2.93
N ALA A 94 -23.21 -10.07 -3.45
CA ALA A 94 -23.44 -10.43 -4.84
C ALA A 94 -22.92 -9.34 -5.80
N ALA A 95 -22.79 -9.69 -7.07
CA ALA A 95 -22.40 -8.78 -8.14
C ALA A 95 -23.12 -9.15 -9.44
N PRO A 96 -23.22 -8.22 -10.41
CA PRO A 96 -23.54 -8.54 -11.80
C PRO A 96 -22.52 -9.52 -12.39
N ASP A 97 -22.91 -10.23 -13.46
CA ASP A 97 -22.17 -11.39 -13.98
C ASP A 97 -20.72 -11.08 -14.43
N ALA A 98 -20.44 -9.86 -14.88
CA ALA A 98 -19.09 -9.44 -15.31
C ALA A 98 -18.14 -9.11 -14.14
N TRP A 99 -18.66 -9.07 -12.92
CA TRP A 99 -17.94 -8.60 -11.73
C TRP A 99 -17.69 -9.73 -10.73
N ASN A 100 -16.52 -9.70 -10.11
CA ASN A 100 -16.28 -10.51 -8.92
C ASN A 100 -17.13 -10.00 -7.75
N GLY A 101 -17.77 -10.92 -7.01
CA GLY A 101 -18.57 -10.54 -5.83
C GLY A 101 -17.81 -9.73 -4.79
N GLY A 102 -18.51 -8.89 -4.04
CA GLY A 102 -17.94 -7.91 -3.11
C GLY A 102 -17.28 -8.55 -1.90
N HIS A 103 -15.95 -8.57 -1.89
CA HIS A 103 -15.14 -9.16 -0.83
C HIS A 103 -14.59 -8.07 0.09
N VAL A 104 -14.61 -8.31 1.41
CA VAL A 104 -13.89 -7.44 2.35
C VAL A 104 -12.41 -7.79 2.34
N ARG A 105 -11.57 -6.79 2.09
CA ARG A 105 -10.11 -6.92 2.06
C ARG A 105 -9.47 -5.84 2.90
N HIS A 106 -8.38 -6.20 3.57
CA HIS A 106 -7.51 -5.24 4.22
C HIS A 106 -6.66 -4.56 3.15
N THR A 107 -6.76 -3.23 3.03
CA THR A 107 -6.08 -2.45 1.98
C THR A 107 -4.73 -1.90 2.43
N GLY A 108 -4.30 -2.20 3.66
CA GLY A 108 -3.12 -1.60 4.28
C GLY A 108 -3.48 -0.38 5.15
N GLY A 109 -2.56 0.07 6.00
CA GLY A 109 -2.78 1.23 6.87
C GLY A 109 -3.87 1.07 7.94
N GLY A 110 -4.33 -0.16 8.21
CA GLY A 110 -5.40 -0.44 9.18
C GLY A 110 -6.82 -0.24 8.62
N LEU A 111 -6.97 -0.15 7.30
CA LEU A 111 -8.25 0.06 6.64
C LEU A 111 -8.76 -1.21 5.97
N TYR A 112 -10.08 -1.40 6.05
CA TYR A 112 -10.81 -2.43 5.35
C TYR A 112 -11.74 -1.81 4.31
N CYS A 113 -11.80 -2.42 3.14
CA CYS A 113 -12.75 -2.04 2.09
C CYS A 113 -13.52 -3.26 1.61
N ARG A 114 -14.79 -3.05 1.25
CA ARG A 114 -15.51 -4.01 0.40
C ARG A 114 -15.26 -3.67 -1.05
N ILE A 115 -14.84 -4.67 -1.83
CA ILE A 115 -14.29 -4.48 -3.17
C ILE A 115 -14.91 -5.44 -4.17
N TRP A 116 -15.37 -4.91 -5.30
CA TRP A 116 -15.72 -5.62 -6.52
C TRP A 116 -14.73 -5.28 -7.61
N ARG A 117 -14.41 -6.25 -8.47
CA ARG A 117 -13.46 -6.06 -9.57
C ARG A 117 -13.95 -6.69 -10.86
N GLN A 118 -13.69 -6.00 -11.96
CA GLN A 118 -13.86 -6.49 -13.33
C GLN A 118 -12.53 -6.31 -14.07
N GLN A 119 -12.10 -7.35 -14.80
CA GLN A 119 -10.94 -7.24 -15.69
C GLN A 119 -11.37 -6.58 -17.00
N ILE A 120 -10.56 -5.67 -17.51
CA ILE A 120 -10.72 -4.99 -18.80
C ILE A 120 -9.40 -5.06 -19.57
N ASP A 121 -9.41 -4.74 -20.86
CA ASP A 121 -8.24 -4.93 -21.74
C ASP A 121 -6.98 -4.22 -21.23
N ASN A 122 -7.14 -3.00 -20.69
CA ASN A 122 -6.03 -2.17 -20.23
C ASN A 122 -5.84 -2.16 -18.70
N GLY A 123 -6.48 -3.08 -17.98
CA GLY A 123 -6.27 -3.24 -16.54
C GLY A 123 -7.49 -3.76 -15.78
N THR A 124 -7.80 -3.11 -14.66
CA THR A 124 -8.86 -3.55 -13.75
C THR A 124 -9.74 -2.38 -13.32
N LEU A 125 -11.06 -2.55 -13.39
CA LEU A 125 -12.00 -1.67 -12.72
C LEU A 125 -12.25 -2.17 -11.31
N GLU A 126 -12.30 -1.24 -10.36
CA GLU A 126 -12.59 -1.49 -8.97
C GLU A 126 -13.74 -0.61 -8.50
N VAL A 127 -14.77 -1.24 -7.92
CA VAL A 127 -15.81 -0.54 -7.16
C VAL A 127 -15.61 -0.88 -5.69
N ALA A 128 -15.39 0.13 -4.85
CA ALA A 128 -15.02 -0.09 -3.46
C ALA A 128 -15.60 0.96 -2.50
N TYR A 129 -15.77 0.56 -1.24
CA TYR A 129 -16.06 1.46 -0.13
C TYR A 129 -15.42 0.98 1.17
N SER A 130 -15.15 1.91 2.08
CA SER A 130 -14.56 1.62 3.38
C SER A 130 -15.55 0.97 4.33
N VAL A 131 -15.08 0.01 5.12
CA VAL A 131 -15.83 -0.62 6.21
C VAL A 131 -15.06 -0.49 7.53
N PRO A 132 -15.73 -0.23 8.67
CA PRO A 132 -17.19 -0.16 8.83
C PRO A 132 -17.80 1.20 8.46
N GLY A 133 -17.00 2.18 8.02
CA GLY A 133 -17.44 3.58 7.83
C GLY A 133 -18.56 3.79 6.81
N CYS A 134 -18.61 2.99 5.74
CA CYS A 134 -19.69 2.98 4.74
C CYS A 134 -20.11 4.38 4.24
N MET A 135 -19.18 5.31 4.06
CA MET A 135 -19.52 6.72 3.79
C MET A 135 -19.93 6.98 2.33
N GLY A 136 -19.47 6.14 1.42
CA GLY A 136 -19.67 6.30 -0.01
C GLY A 136 -18.89 5.26 -0.78
N VAL A 137 -19.21 5.13 -2.07
CA VAL A 137 -18.63 4.16 -2.98
C VAL A 137 -17.89 4.87 -4.09
N THR A 138 -16.71 4.38 -4.44
CA THR A 138 -15.89 4.88 -5.54
C THR A 138 -15.77 3.80 -6.63
N LEU A 139 -15.90 4.22 -7.89
CA LEU A 139 -15.45 3.48 -9.06
C LEU A 139 -14.13 4.07 -9.52
N GLY A 140 -13.13 3.22 -9.73
CA GLY A 140 -11.88 3.65 -10.35
C GLY A 140 -11.18 2.55 -11.13
N GLN A 141 -10.06 2.94 -11.74
CA GLN A 141 -9.31 2.11 -12.67
C GLN A 141 -7.87 1.92 -12.20
N TYR A 142 -7.37 0.72 -12.40
CA TYR A 142 -5.96 0.37 -12.30
C TYR A 142 -5.45 -0.08 -13.67
N ASP A 143 -4.21 0.25 -14.00
CA ASP A 143 -3.57 -0.24 -15.21
C ASP A 143 -3.14 -1.71 -15.09
N THR A 144 -2.56 -2.26 -16.17
CA THR A 144 -2.02 -3.64 -16.18
C THR A 144 -0.86 -3.88 -15.20
N GLY A 145 -0.20 -2.83 -14.72
CA GLY A 145 0.81 -2.86 -13.66
C GLY A 145 0.24 -2.82 -12.24
N ASN A 146 -1.09 -2.76 -12.08
CA ASN A 146 -1.80 -2.46 -10.84
C ASN A 146 -1.48 -1.06 -10.26
N ALA A 147 -1.01 -0.12 -11.09
CA ALA A 147 -0.92 1.27 -10.69
C ALA A 147 -2.30 1.91 -10.75
N TRP A 148 -2.59 2.79 -9.79
CA TRP A 148 -3.85 3.53 -9.76
C TRP A 148 -3.91 4.53 -10.92
N GLY A 149 -4.89 4.32 -11.82
CA GLY A 149 -5.14 5.17 -12.98
C GLY A 149 -6.06 6.36 -12.67
N GLY A 150 -6.93 6.24 -11.67
CA GLY A 150 -7.78 7.35 -11.22
C GLY A 150 -9.18 6.93 -10.77
N GLU A 151 -9.86 7.86 -10.11
CA GLU A 151 -11.29 7.76 -9.82
C GLU A 151 -12.08 8.17 -11.07
N ILE A 152 -13.06 7.35 -11.44
CA ILE A 152 -13.98 7.60 -12.56
C ILE A 152 -15.24 8.29 -12.03
N ASP A 153 -15.81 7.78 -10.92
CA ASP A 153 -17.02 8.32 -10.31
C ASP A 153 -17.14 7.90 -8.83
N SER A 154 -17.98 8.61 -8.07
CA SER A 154 -18.29 8.25 -6.69
C SER A 154 -19.71 8.63 -6.26
N ILE A 155 -20.29 7.82 -5.38
CA ILE A 155 -21.62 8.01 -4.79
C ILE A 155 -21.47 8.13 -3.28
N GLN A 156 -21.88 9.27 -2.72
CA GLN A 156 -22.02 9.44 -1.27
C GLN A 156 -23.31 8.78 -0.79
N VAL A 157 -23.24 8.08 0.35
CA VAL A 157 -24.37 7.33 0.90
C VAL A 157 -24.77 7.91 2.26
N ALA A 158 -26.00 8.40 2.36
CA ALA A 158 -26.47 9.08 3.56
C ALA A 158 -26.68 8.14 4.76
N GLU A 159 -27.17 6.92 4.51
CA GLU A 159 -27.51 5.96 5.57
C GLU A 159 -26.28 5.30 6.22
N GLN A 160 -25.12 5.38 5.56
CA GLN A 160 -23.85 4.84 6.02
C GLN A 160 -23.92 3.39 6.51
N THR A 161 -24.64 2.54 5.77
CA THR A 161 -24.76 1.10 6.04
C THR A 161 -24.11 0.26 4.95
N ASP A 162 -23.73 -0.99 5.28
CA ASP A 162 -23.19 -1.94 4.30
C ASP A 162 -24.18 -2.18 3.16
N ASP A 163 -25.48 -2.25 3.46
CA ASP A 163 -26.53 -2.46 2.46
C ASP A 163 -26.65 -1.27 1.52
N ALA A 164 -26.71 -0.05 2.05
CA ALA A 164 -26.85 1.15 1.22
C ALA A 164 -25.62 1.39 0.33
N CYS A 165 -24.41 1.11 0.84
CA CYS A 165 -23.20 1.13 0.02
C CYS A 165 -23.17 -0.02 -1.00
N ALA A 166 -23.59 -1.23 -0.66
CA ALA A 166 -23.67 -2.34 -1.62
C ALA A 166 -24.65 -2.04 -2.76
N ASP A 167 -25.79 -1.41 -2.45
CA ASP A 167 -26.77 -0.98 -3.45
C ASP A 167 -26.20 0.13 -4.35
N ALA A 168 -25.48 1.11 -3.79
CA ALA A 168 -24.79 2.14 -4.57
C ALA A 168 -23.68 1.56 -5.45
N ALA A 169 -22.91 0.59 -4.95
CA ALA A 169 -21.90 -0.14 -5.72
C ALA A 169 -22.53 -0.88 -6.91
N CYS A 170 -23.69 -1.53 -6.70
CA CYS A 170 -24.42 -2.18 -7.77
C CYS A 170 -24.91 -1.21 -8.86
N ARG A 171 -25.21 0.04 -8.52
CA ARG A 171 -25.58 1.07 -9.50
C ARG A 171 -24.38 1.45 -10.37
N LEU A 172 -23.20 1.67 -9.76
CA LEU A 172 -21.98 1.97 -10.50
C LEU A 172 -21.58 0.81 -11.43
N MET A 173 -21.60 -0.43 -10.94
CA MET A 173 -21.28 -1.61 -11.77
C MET A 173 -22.24 -1.76 -12.95
N ARG A 174 -23.54 -1.54 -12.76
CA ARG A 174 -24.51 -1.58 -13.87
C ARG A 174 -24.29 -0.46 -14.87
N ALA A 175 -23.98 0.76 -14.40
CA ALA A 175 -23.65 1.87 -15.29
C ALA A 175 -22.40 1.58 -16.13
N VAL A 176 -21.40 0.87 -15.58
CA VAL A 176 -20.27 0.33 -16.36
C VAL A 176 -20.77 -0.69 -17.40
N ASP A 177 -21.55 -1.69 -17.00
CA ASP A 177 -22.06 -2.72 -17.91
C ASP A 177 -22.96 -2.14 -19.04
N GLU A 178 -23.59 -0.99 -18.79
CA GLU A 178 -24.42 -0.24 -19.74
C GLU A 178 -23.63 0.73 -20.63
N GLY A 179 -22.30 0.83 -20.43
CA GLY A 179 -21.41 1.68 -21.23
C GLY A 179 -21.45 3.16 -20.89
N VAL A 180 -21.95 3.54 -19.71
CA VAL A 180 -22.06 4.95 -19.28
C VAL A 180 -20.69 5.62 -19.18
N TYR A 181 -19.66 4.86 -18.83
CA TYR A 181 -18.30 5.35 -18.57
C TYR A 181 -17.28 5.00 -19.67
N ASP A 182 -17.71 4.48 -20.82
CA ASP A 182 -16.82 4.01 -21.90
C ASP A 182 -15.83 5.08 -22.38
N ALA A 183 -16.21 6.36 -22.31
CA ALA A 183 -15.34 7.47 -22.71
C ALA A 183 -14.25 7.82 -21.69
N GLN A 184 -14.38 7.32 -20.45
CA GLN A 184 -13.47 7.60 -19.33
C GLN A 184 -12.60 6.39 -18.98
N ILE A 185 -13.02 5.20 -19.39
CA ILE A 185 -12.26 3.96 -19.23
C ILE A 185 -11.23 3.92 -20.34
N GLU A 186 -9.96 3.99 -19.96
CA GLU A 186 -8.82 3.97 -20.90
C GLU A 186 -8.35 2.55 -21.21
#